data_AF-A0A970UPU9-F1
#
_entry.id   AF-A0A970UPU9-F1
#
_cell.length_a   1.000
_cell.length_b   1.000
_cell.length_c   1.000
_cell.angle_alpha   90.00
_cell.angle_beta   90.00
_cell.angle_gamma   90.00
#
_symmetry.space_group_name_H-M   'P 1'
#
loop_
_entity.id
_entity.type
_entity.pdbx_description
1 polymer ?
#
loop_
_entity_poly.entity_id
_entity_poly.type
_entity_poly.pdbx_seq_one_letter_code
_entity_poly.pdbx_strand_id
1 'polypeptide(L)'
;MAKGILRKILLPKEEKFFPMFEGLAELISKSAHILAKIIDSPEPSQMNEEFKEIKSLENQADDIAHQVFDTLDTTFITPFDREDIHQLVSKMDDVLDFINAVSQQI
;
A
#
# COMPACT_ATOMS: atom_id res chain seq x y z
N MET A 1 -37.76 10.50 4.16
CA MET A 1 -36.95 11.63 3.64
C MET A 1 -35.78 11.99 4.57
N ALA A 2 -35.97 12.22 5.88
CA ALA A 2 -34.89 12.64 6.80
C ALA A 2 -33.78 11.58 7.08
N LYS A 3 -34.12 10.29 7.06
CA LYS A 3 -33.20 9.20 7.44
C LYS A 3 -31.98 9.05 6.51
N GLY A 4 -32.14 9.35 5.21
CA GLY A 4 -31.06 9.29 4.22
C GLY A 4 -30.13 10.51 4.23
N ILE A 5 -30.65 11.67 4.65
CA ILE A 5 -29.88 12.91 4.77
C ILE A 5 -28.96 12.83 5.98
N LEU A 6 -29.48 12.34 7.12
CA LEU A 6 -28.68 12.09 8.32
C LEU A 6 -27.56 11.07 8.07
N ARG A 7 -27.83 10.01 7.29
CA ARG A 7 -26.82 9.02 6.90
C ARG A 7 -25.68 9.62 6.07
N LYS A 8 -25.98 10.55 5.15
CA LYS A 8 -24.98 11.27 4.33
C LYS A 8 -24.17 12.32 5.11
N ILE A 9 -24.72 12.86 6.19
CA ILE A 9 -24.08 13.89 7.02
C ILE A 9 -23.26 13.25 8.15
N LEU A 10 -23.70 12.11 8.69
CA LEU A 10 -23.07 11.44 9.83
C LEU A 10 -22.06 10.35 9.44
N LEU A 11 -22.18 9.73 8.26
CA LEU A 11 -21.17 8.80 7.78
C LEU A 11 -20.26 9.55 6.81
N PRO A 12 -18.99 9.86 7.18
CA PRO A 12 -18.05 10.34 6.20
C PRO A 12 -17.90 9.26 5.13
N LYS A 13 -17.72 9.71 3.89
CA LYS A 13 -17.56 8.83 2.74
C LYS A 13 -16.48 7.79 3.06
N GLU A 14 -16.89 6.54 3.18
CA GLU A 14 -16.05 5.35 3.33
C GLU A 14 -15.03 5.21 2.17
N GLU A 15 -15.13 6.03 1.12
CA GLU A 15 -14.38 6.01 -0.13
C GLU A 15 -12.87 6.35 -0.04
N LYS A 16 -12.34 6.85 1.08
CA LYS A 16 -10.93 7.31 1.10
C LYS A 16 -9.92 6.20 1.37
N PHE A 17 -10.18 5.32 2.34
CA PHE A 17 -9.18 4.36 2.82
C PHE A 17 -9.03 3.14 1.92
N PHE A 18 -10.15 2.55 1.46
CA PHE A 18 -10.11 1.33 0.67
C PHE A 18 -9.32 1.46 -0.64
N PRO A 19 -9.43 2.56 -1.42
CA PRO A 19 -8.57 2.72 -2.60
C PRO A 19 -7.08 2.79 -2.27
N MET A 20 -6.70 3.35 -1.10
CA MET A 20 -5.30 3.36 -0.66
C MET A 20 -4.83 1.95 -0.28
N PHE A 21 -5.66 1.15 0.41
CA PHE A 21 -5.35 -0.25 0.70
C PHE A 21 -5.21 -1.09 -0.57
N GLU A 22 -6.13 -0.91 -1.53
CA GLU A 22 -6.06 -1.56 -2.84
C GLU A 22 -4.77 -1.15 -3.58
N GLY A 23 -4.42 0.14 -3.55
CA GLY A 23 -3.17 0.65 -4.12
C GLY A 23 -1.94 -0.03 -3.51
N LEU A 24 -1.85 -0.12 -2.18
CA LEU A 24 -0.75 -0.83 -1.51
C LEU A 24 -0.72 -2.31 -1.90
N ALA A 25 -1.88 -2.99 -1.96
CA ALA A 25 -1.96 -4.40 -2.35
C ALA A 25 -1.52 -4.63 -3.81
N GLU A 26 -1.86 -3.72 -4.72
CA GLU A 26 -1.38 -3.76 -6.10
C GLU A 26 0.13 -3.58 -6.20
N LEU A 27 0.71 -2.65 -5.43
CA LEU A 27 2.16 -2.44 -5.40
C LEU A 27 2.88 -3.67 -4.85
N ILE A 28 2.41 -4.25 -3.73
CA ILE A 28 2.93 -5.52 -3.19
C ILE A 28 2.90 -6.61 -4.26
N SER A 29 1.76 -6.79 -4.91
CA SER A 29 1.59 -7.82 -5.95
C SER A 29 2.56 -7.62 -7.10
N LYS A 30 2.70 -6.40 -7.63
CA LYS A 30 3.63 -6.06 -8.72
C LYS A 30 5.09 -6.35 -8.31
N SER A 31 5.51 -5.85 -7.15
CA SER A 31 6.88 -6.07 -6.65
C SER A 31 7.19 -7.55 -6.44
N ALA A 32 6.24 -8.32 -5.90
CA ALA A 32 6.39 -9.76 -5.72
C ALA A 32 6.54 -10.51 -7.05
N HIS A 33 5.79 -10.12 -8.09
CA HIS A 33 5.93 -10.72 -9.42
C HIS A 33 7.29 -10.41 -10.05
N ILE A 34 7.81 -9.19 -9.89
CA ILE A 34 9.14 -8.82 -10.40
C ILE A 34 10.23 -9.61 -9.64
N LEU A 35 10.14 -9.68 -8.31
CA LEU A 35 11.08 -10.46 -7.52
C LEU A 35 11.06 -11.95 -7.89
N ALA A 36 9.87 -12.53 -8.06
CA ALA A 36 9.73 -13.91 -8.51
C ALA A 36 10.36 -14.11 -9.90
N LYS A 37 10.17 -13.17 -10.84
CA LYS A 37 10.81 -13.21 -12.17
C LYS A 37 12.34 -13.23 -12.05
N ILE A 38 12.92 -12.36 -11.21
CA ILE A 38 14.37 -12.31 -11.00
C ILE A 38 14.90 -13.66 -10.47
N ILE A 39 14.17 -14.29 -9.54
CA ILE A 39 14.57 -15.55 -8.90
C ILE A 39 14.42 -16.74 -9.87
N ASP A 40 13.29 -16.84 -10.56
CA ASP A 40 12.94 -18.01 -11.37
C ASP A 40 13.61 -17.99 -12.75
N SER A 41 13.90 -16.80 -13.30
CA SER A 41 14.45 -16.62 -14.64
C SER A 41 15.33 -15.36 -14.72
N PRO A 42 16.49 -15.36 -14.04
CA PRO A 42 17.37 -14.20 -13.97
C PRO A 42 17.93 -13.85 -15.35
N GLU A 43 17.73 -12.59 -15.75
CA GLU A 43 18.30 -12.02 -16.97
C GLU A 43 19.26 -10.90 -16.59
N PRO A 44 20.60 -11.14 -16.54
CA PRO A 44 21.57 -10.16 -16.03
C PRO A 44 21.51 -8.79 -16.71
N SER A 45 21.07 -8.76 -17.96
CA SER A 45 20.87 -7.52 -18.72
C SER A 45 19.68 -6.66 -18.25
N GLN A 46 18.69 -7.26 -17.58
CA GLN A 46 17.45 -6.61 -17.11
C GLN A 46 17.43 -6.38 -15.60
N MET A 47 18.17 -7.17 -14.82
CA MET A 47 18.15 -7.13 -13.35
C MET A 47 18.32 -5.73 -12.75
N ASN A 48 19.24 -4.92 -13.30
CA ASN A 48 19.45 -3.55 -12.81
C ASN A 48 18.22 -2.65 -12.99
N GLU A 49 17.41 -2.86 -14.02
CA GLU A 49 16.17 -2.12 -14.24
C GLU A 49 15.06 -2.65 -13.32
N GLU A 50 14.98 -3.96 -13.15
CA GLU A 50 14.00 -4.63 -12.27
C GLU A 50 14.22 -4.26 -10.79
N PHE A 51 15.47 -4.17 -10.33
CA PHE A 51 15.79 -3.69 -8.98
C PHE A 51 15.39 -2.23 -8.76
N LYS A 52 15.58 -1.37 -9.78
CA LYS A 52 15.12 0.02 -9.72
C LYS A 52 13.61 0.12 -9.72
N GLU A 53 12.93 -0.76 -10.47
CA GLU A 53 11.47 -0.84 -10.47
C GLU A 53 10.94 -1.24 -9.10
N ILE A 54 11.50 -2.29 -8.48
CA ILE A 54 11.14 -2.69 -7.10
C ILE A 54 11.35 -1.53 -6.13
N LYS A 55 12.50 -0.83 -6.17
CA LYS A 55 12.72 0.33 -5.30
C LYS A 55 11.74 1.47 -5.57
N SER A 56 11.34 1.67 -6.83
CA SER A 56 10.33 2.66 -7.18
C SER A 56 8.94 2.29 -6.68
N LEU A 57 8.60 1.00 -6.64
CA LEU A 57 7.32 0.51 -6.13
C LEU A 57 7.25 0.60 -4.60
N GLU A 58 8.36 0.34 -3.91
CA GLU A 58 8.47 0.54 -2.46
C GLU A 58 8.32 2.02 -2.08
N ASN A 59 9.02 2.95 -2.75
CA ASN A 59 8.86 4.38 -2.46
C ASN A 59 7.40 4.86 -2.70
N GLN A 60 6.71 4.31 -3.71
CA GLN A 60 5.30 4.61 -3.96
C GLN A 60 4.38 4.09 -2.84
N ALA A 61 4.73 2.97 -2.23
CA ALA A 61 3.97 2.43 -1.12
C ALA A 61 4.20 3.22 0.17
N ASP A 62 5.43 3.62 0.46
CA ASP A 62 5.77 4.58 1.51
C ASP A 62 4.89 5.84 1.40
N ASP A 63 4.80 6.41 0.19
CA ASP A 63 3.98 7.59 -0.08
C ASP A 63 2.48 7.35 0.20
N ILE A 64 1.95 6.17 -0.14
CA ILE A 64 0.55 5.83 0.15
C ILE A 64 0.36 5.56 1.65
N ALA A 65 1.30 4.89 2.31
CA ALA A 65 1.26 4.61 3.74
C ALA A 65 1.22 5.92 4.54
N HIS A 66 2.09 6.88 4.22
CA HIS A 66 2.06 8.23 4.78
C HIS A 66 0.72 8.93 4.55
N GLN A 67 0.17 8.86 3.33
CA GLN A 67 -1.16 9.43 3.04
C GLN A 67 -2.27 8.79 3.87
N VAL A 68 -2.20 7.49 4.16
CA VAL A 68 -3.16 6.83 5.04
C VAL A 68 -3.02 7.37 6.46
N PHE A 69 -1.81 7.52 6.99
CA PHE A 69 -1.58 8.05 8.34
C PHE A 69 -2.06 9.51 8.47
N ASP A 70 -1.74 10.38 7.51
CA ASP A 70 -2.24 11.75 7.45
C ASP A 70 -3.78 11.80 7.37
N THR A 71 -4.37 10.89 6.59
CA THR A 71 -5.82 10.77 6.47
C THR A 71 -6.43 10.28 7.77
N LEU A 72 -5.82 9.31 8.45
CA LEU A 72 -6.25 8.84 9.77
C LEU A 72 -6.29 10.02 10.74
N ASP A 73 -5.21 10.78 10.87
CA ASP A 73 -5.08 11.88 11.84
C ASP A 73 -6.15 12.96 11.69
N THR A 74 -6.62 13.18 10.47
CA THR A 74 -7.63 14.19 10.14
C THR A 74 -9.05 13.63 10.01
N THR A 75 -9.25 12.32 10.14
CA THR A 75 -10.54 11.66 9.95
C THR A 75 -11.18 11.27 11.27
N PHE A 76 -12.36 11.83 11.56
CA PHE A 76 -13.06 11.58 12.83
C PHE A 76 -13.75 10.20 12.91
N ILE A 77 -14.30 9.70 11.79
CA ILE A 77 -14.93 8.37 11.72
C ILE A 77 -14.19 7.55 10.67
N THR A 78 -13.60 6.45 11.10
CA THR A 78 -12.87 5.47 10.29
C THR A 78 -13.77 4.30 9.88
N PRO A 79 -13.46 3.58 8.78
CA PRO A 79 -14.27 2.45 8.31
C PRO A 79 -14.25 1.25 9.26
N PHE A 80 -13.18 1.10 10.04
CA PHE A 80 -13.03 0.15 11.14
C PHE A 80 -12.05 0.74 12.16
N ASP A 81 -11.62 -0.05 13.15
CA ASP A 81 -10.76 0.43 14.23
C ASP A 81 -9.49 1.10 13.67
N ARG A 82 -9.14 2.26 14.25
CA ARG A 82 -8.02 3.09 13.79
C ARG A 82 -6.68 2.37 13.94
N GLU A 83 -6.51 1.67 15.05
CA GLU A 83 -5.29 0.93 15.35
C GLU A 83 -5.14 -0.23 14.37
N ASP A 84 -6.24 -0.89 14.01
CA ASP A 84 -6.25 -1.93 12.98
C ASP A 84 -5.87 -1.37 11.59
N ILE A 85 -6.33 -0.17 11.23
CA ILE A 85 -5.91 0.48 9.96
C ILE A 85 -4.42 0.76 9.98
N HIS A 86 -3.91 1.33 11.07
CA HIS A 86 -2.50 1.64 11.20
C HIS A 86 -1.66 0.36 11.10
N GLN A 87 -2.03 -0.68 11.84
CA GLN A 87 -1.33 -1.98 11.79
C GLN A 87 -1.39 -2.62 10.41
N LEU A 88 -2.55 -2.59 9.75
CA LEU A 88 -2.70 -3.11 8.38
C LEU A 88 -1.72 -2.44 7.43
N VAL A 89 -1.70 -1.10 7.40
CA VAL A 89 -0.86 -0.32 6.49
C VAL A 89 0.62 -0.53 6.79
N SER A 90 1.04 -0.48 8.07
CA SER A 90 2.42 -0.77 8.45
C SER A 90 2.85 -2.18 8.04
N LYS A 91 1.96 -3.18 8.15
CA LYS A 91 2.28 -4.56 7.73
C LYS A 91 2.35 -4.71 6.21
N MET A 92 1.55 -3.95 5.47
CA MET A 92 1.63 -3.92 4.01
C MET A 92 2.92 -3.27 3.52
N ASP A 93 3.34 -2.20 4.18
CA ASP A 93 4.61 -1.51 3.94
C ASP A 93 5.83 -2.41 4.25
N ASP A 94 5.84 -3.06 5.43
CA ASP A 94 6.86 -4.05 5.82
C ASP A 94 7.10 -5.11 4.71
N VAL A 95 6.02 -5.57 4.05
CA VAL A 95 6.13 -6.57 2.98
C VAL A 95 6.89 -6.02 1.77
N LEU A 96 6.63 -4.78 1.37
CA LEU A 96 7.35 -4.15 0.25
C LEU A 96 8.81 -3.86 0.59
N ASP A 97 9.06 -3.40 1.81
CA ASP A 97 10.41 -3.25 2.35
C ASP A 97 11.19 -4.55 2.30
N PHE A 98 10.58 -5.68 2.69
CA PHE A 98 11.23 -6.98 2.60
C PHE A 98 11.50 -7.40 1.15
N ILE A 99 10.56 -7.18 0.22
CA ILE A 99 10.77 -7.46 -1.21
C ILE A 99 11.94 -6.64 -1.75
N ASN A 100 11.96 -5.33 -1.45
CA ASN A 100 13.05 -4.44 -1.83
C ASN A 100 14.39 -4.90 -1.22
N ALA A 101 14.43 -5.19 0.09
CA ALA A 101 15.62 -5.64 0.78
C ALA A 101 16.18 -6.95 0.21
N VAL A 102 15.33 -7.91 -0.14
CA VAL A 102 15.76 -9.16 -0.79
C VAL A 102 16.32 -8.87 -2.18
N SER A 103 15.65 -8.03 -2.98
CA SER A 103 16.11 -7.69 -4.33
C SER A 103 17.52 -7.10 -4.36
N GLN A 104 17.91 -6.34 -3.34
CA GLN A 104 19.24 -5.73 -3.23
C GLN A 104 20.34 -6.70 -2.75
N GLN A 105 19.97 -7.90 -2.31
CA GLN A 105 20.91 -8.90 -1.76
C GLN A 105 21.16 -10.08 -2.71
N ILE A 106 20.36 -10.25 -3.75
CA ILE A 106 20.43 -11.36 -4.70
C ILE A 106 21.23 -11.02 -5.97
#